data_AF-A0A371MH80-F1
#
_entry.id   AF-A0A371MH80-F1
#
_cell.length_a   1.000
_cell.length_b   1.000
_cell.length_c   1.000
_cell.angle_alpha   90.00
_cell.angle_beta   90.00
_cell.angle_gamma   90.00
#
_symmetry.space_group_name_H-M   'P 1'
#
loop_
_entity.id
_entity.type
_entity.pdbx_description
1 polymer ?
#
loop_
_entity_poly.entity_id
_entity_poly.type
_entity_poly.pdbx_seq_one_letter_code
_entity_poly.pdbx_strand_id
1 'polypeptide(L)'
;MPESHAPSLDGRVFKSVANAEGGDVGGDTYFWFDQSDDLIHATYRGGTVRLGHLVGLHLGDTLDFRYSHVTEDGTTATGHSTDRIERLDDGRLRLHEDWSWDSKPGSGTSVLEELTDEVRAGLDLSPEPFDGR
;
A
#
# COMPACT_ATOMS: atom_id res chain seq x y z
N MET A 1 11.35 -21.31 20.25
CA MET A 1 11.55 -19.92 19.81
C MET A 1 10.17 -19.38 19.49
N PRO A 2 9.72 -18.21 19.97
CA PRO A 2 8.48 -17.66 19.45
C PRO A 2 8.80 -17.23 18.01
N GLU A 3 8.16 -17.88 17.04
CA GLU A 3 8.11 -17.41 15.66
C GLU A 3 7.31 -16.12 15.71
N SER A 4 8.00 -14.98 15.73
CA SER A 4 7.39 -13.68 15.50
C SER A 4 6.93 -13.66 14.04
N HIS A 5 5.79 -14.27 13.77
CA HIS A 5 5.08 -14.03 12.52
C HIS A 5 4.61 -12.59 12.56
N ALA A 6 5.19 -11.76 11.70
CA ALA A 6 4.68 -10.43 11.46
C ALA A 6 3.18 -10.52 11.09
N PRO A 7 2.38 -9.52 11.49
CA PRO A 7 0.93 -9.62 11.41
C PRO A 7 0.46 -9.66 9.95
N SER A 8 -0.57 -10.48 9.68
CA SER A 8 -1.18 -10.59 8.35
C SER A 8 -1.84 -9.27 7.92
N LEU A 9 -1.67 -8.91 6.66
CA LEU A 9 -2.31 -7.76 6.00
C LEU A 9 -3.68 -8.11 5.39
N ASP A 10 -4.14 -9.35 5.54
CA ASP A 10 -5.36 -9.82 4.90
C ASP A 10 -6.59 -8.96 5.27
N GLY A 11 -7.27 -8.49 4.24
CA GLY A 11 -8.43 -7.62 4.33
C GLY A 11 -8.17 -6.26 4.95
N ARG A 12 -6.92 -5.83 5.20
CA ARG A 12 -6.64 -4.53 5.85
C ARG A 12 -6.62 -3.39 4.84
N VAL A 13 -6.96 -2.20 5.32
CA VAL A 13 -6.94 -0.98 4.53
C VAL A 13 -5.96 0.00 5.14
N PHE A 14 -5.06 0.54 4.32
CA PHE A 14 -4.08 1.53 4.76
C PHE A 14 -4.29 2.85 4.04
N LYS A 15 -3.93 3.95 4.70
CA LYS A 15 -3.90 5.29 4.14
C LYS A 15 -2.49 5.83 4.22
N SER A 16 -2.02 6.49 3.15
CA SER A 16 -0.75 7.20 3.20
C SER A 16 -0.84 8.40 4.13
N VAL A 17 0.05 8.47 5.13
CA VAL A 17 0.13 9.58 6.09
C VAL A 17 1.38 10.43 5.91
N ALA A 18 2.42 9.88 5.29
CA ALA A 18 3.61 10.61 4.89
C ALA A 18 4.21 10.00 3.61
N ASN A 19 4.69 10.84 2.71
CA ASN A 19 5.40 10.42 1.51
C ASN A 19 6.56 11.39 1.24
N ALA A 20 7.69 10.87 0.78
CA ALA A 20 8.84 11.67 0.38
C ALA A 20 8.51 12.61 -0.79
N GLU A 21 9.20 13.75 -0.85
CA GLU A 21 9.04 14.72 -1.94
C GLU A 21 9.39 14.05 -3.29
N GLY A 22 8.40 13.86 -4.17
CA GLY A 22 8.56 13.22 -5.48
C GLY A 22 7.88 11.85 -5.66
N GLY A 23 7.16 11.34 -4.65
CA GLY A 23 6.25 10.22 -4.84
C GLY A 23 4.87 10.66 -5.35
N ASP A 24 4.22 9.81 -6.15
CA ASP A 24 2.87 10.06 -6.69
C ASP A 24 1.76 9.67 -5.69
N VAL A 25 2.12 9.16 -4.51
CA VAL A 25 1.20 8.76 -3.44
C VAL A 25 1.05 9.94 -2.48
N GLY A 26 -0.09 10.62 -2.55
CA GLY A 26 -0.43 11.71 -1.64
C GLY A 26 -1.17 11.24 -0.40
N GLY A 27 -1.39 12.14 0.56
CA GLY A 27 -2.09 11.85 1.81
C GLY A 27 -3.57 11.46 1.68
N ASP A 28 -4.09 11.22 0.48
CA ASP A 28 -5.44 10.74 0.19
C ASP A 28 -5.46 9.46 -0.67
N THR A 29 -4.33 8.76 -0.75
CA THR A 29 -4.25 7.43 -1.37
C THR A 29 -4.55 6.35 -0.34
N TYR A 30 -5.46 5.45 -0.72
CA TYR A 30 -5.91 4.31 0.09
C TYR A 30 -5.50 3.01 -0.59
N PHE A 31 -5.13 2.02 0.22
CA PHE A 31 -4.62 0.72 -0.20
C PHE A 31 -5.48 -0.37 0.42
N TRP A 32 -6.05 -1.26 -0.38
CA TRP A 32 -6.82 -2.43 0.06
C TRP A 32 -5.97 -3.68 -0.15
N PHE A 33 -5.44 -4.22 0.93
CA PHE A 33 -4.59 -5.41 0.92
C PHE A 33 -5.42 -6.68 1.08
N ASP A 34 -4.96 -7.72 0.42
CA ASP A 34 -5.46 -9.09 0.51
C ASP A 34 -4.25 -10.01 0.53
N GLN A 35 -4.23 -10.95 1.47
CA GLN A 35 -3.09 -11.81 1.71
C GLN A 35 -3.54 -13.25 1.86
N SER A 36 -2.88 -14.14 1.12
CA SER A 36 -3.03 -15.60 1.23
C SER A 36 -1.65 -16.21 1.43
N ASP A 37 -1.41 -16.77 2.63
CA ASP A 37 -0.10 -17.25 3.06
C ASP A 37 0.99 -16.16 2.95
N ASP A 38 2.03 -16.38 2.16
CA ASP A 38 3.09 -15.41 1.88
C ASP A 38 2.75 -14.47 0.70
N LEU A 39 1.73 -14.78 -0.10
CA LEU A 39 1.35 -13.97 -1.25
C LEU A 39 0.47 -12.79 -0.81
N ILE A 40 0.88 -11.58 -1.21
CA ILE A 40 0.16 -10.34 -0.93
C ILE A 40 -0.15 -9.64 -2.26
N HIS A 41 -1.35 -9.10 -2.38
CA HIS A 41 -1.66 -8.10 -3.41
C HIS A 41 -2.50 -6.99 -2.82
N ALA A 42 -2.46 -5.83 -3.46
CA ALA A 42 -3.36 -4.74 -3.12
C ALA A 42 -3.76 -3.94 -4.35
N THR A 43 -4.93 -3.35 -4.26
CA THR A 43 -5.34 -2.26 -5.15
C THR A 43 -5.22 -0.95 -4.38
N TYR A 44 -4.86 0.13 -5.04
CA TYR A 44 -4.80 1.45 -4.42
C TYR A 44 -5.25 2.55 -5.38
N ARG A 45 -5.82 3.61 -4.82
CA ARG A 45 -6.29 4.80 -5.56
C ARG A 45 -6.47 5.99 -4.62
N GLY A 46 -6.59 7.17 -5.21
CA GLY A 46 -6.82 8.43 -4.48
C GLY A 46 -5.60 9.34 -4.52
N GLY A 47 -5.84 10.62 -4.28
CA GLY A 47 -4.88 11.68 -4.59
C GLY A 47 -4.69 11.79 -6.10
N THR A 48 -3.44 11.63 -6.57
CA THR A 48 -3.05 11.69 -7.99
C THR A 48 -3.11 10.33 -8.69
N VAL A 49 -3.31 9.23 -7.95
CA VAL A 49 -3.39 7.88 -8.50
C VAL A 49 -4.84 7.55 -8.83
N ARG A 50 -5.12 7.33 -10.12
CA ARG A 50 -6.43 6.89 -10.61
C ARG A 50 -6.66 5.41 -10.31
N LEU A 51 -5.68 4.57 -10.63
CA LEU A 51 -5.73 3.13 -10.37
C LEU A 51 -4.31 2.58 -10.24
N GLY A 52 -4.03 1.90 -9.13
CA GLY A 52 -2.80 1.20 -8.89
C GLY A 52 -3.00 -0.21 -8.37
N HIS A 53 -2.07 -1.09 -8.71
CA HIS A 53 -1.99 -2.45 -8.21
C HIS A 53 -0.58 -2.74 -7.73
N LEU A 54 -0.47 -3.55 -6.69
CA LEU A 54 0.78 -4.11 -6.22
C LEU A 54 0.62 -5.60 -5.93
N VAL A 55 1.73 -6.32 -6.09
CA VAL A 55 1.84 -7.76 -5.86
C VAL A 55 3.21 -8.00 -5.22
N GLY A 56 3.24 -8.86 -4.21
CA GLY A 56 4.46 -9.09 -3.45
C GLY A 56 4.39 -10.30 -2.53
N LEU A 57 5.45 -10.42 -1.75
CA LEU A 57 5.65 -11.53 -0.82
C LEU A 57 5.92 -11.04 0.60
N HIS A 58 5.40 -11.77 1.58
CA HIS A 58 5.73 -11.61 2.99
C HIS A 58 6.97 -12.44 3.34
N LEU A 59 8.10 -11.77 3.53
CA LEU A 59 9.42 -12.38 3.76
C LEU A 59 9.85 -12.21 5.22
N GLY A 60 9.13 -12.83 6.15
CA GLY A 60 9.43 -12.78 7.58
C GLY A 60 9.12 -11.40 8.18
N ASP A 61 10.14 -10.56 8.36
CA ASP A 61 9.99 -9.21 8.95
C ASP A 61 9.82 -8.11 7.89
N THR A 62 9.84 -8.47 6.61
CA THR A 62 9.83 -7.53 5.48
C THR A 62 8.82 -7.95 4.43
N LEU A 63 8.24 -6.98 3.74
CA LEU A 63 7.37 -7.19 2.59
C LEU A 63 8.09 -6.72 1.33
N ASP A 64 8.02 -7.47 0.25
CA ASP A 64 8.65 -7.12 -1.03
C ASP A 64 7.58 -7.00 -2.12
N PHE A 65 7.44 -5.82 -2.72
CA PHE A 65 6.33 -5.51 -3.63
C PHE A 65 6.78 -4.95 -4.97
N ARG A 66 6.16 -5.42 -6.05
CA ARG A 66 6.17 -4.74 -7.35
C ARG A 66 4.83 -4.07 -7.58
N TYR A 67 4.86 -2.83 -8.02
CA TYR A 67 3.64 -2.05 -8.24
C TYR A 67 3.62 -1.38 -9.61
N SER A 68 2.40 -1.12 -10.08
CA SER A 68 2.11 -0.40 -11.32
C SER A 68 0.86 0.45 -11.11
N HIS A 69 0.85 1.66 -11.64
CA HIS A 69 -0.33 2.50 -11.62
C HIS A 69 -0.47 3.41 -12.82
N VAL A 70 -1.66 3.99 -12.93
CA VAL A 70 -1.99 5.11 -13.79
C VAL A 70 -2.43 6.30 -12.92
N THR A 71 -1.88 7.47 -13.23
CA THR A 71 -2.24 8.74 -12.59
C THR A 71 -3.46 9.38 -13.26
N GLU A 72 -4.06 10.38 -12.62
CA GLU A 72 -5.21 11.13 -13.15
C GLU A 72 -4.94 11.81 -14.50
N ASP A 73 -3.67 12.15 -14.79
CA ASP A 73 -3.24 12.73 -16.07
C ASP A 73 -3.00 11.68 -17.17
N GLY A 74 -3.21 10.39 -16.87
CA GLY A 74 -3.05 9.28 -17.82
C GLY A 74 -1.61 8.77 -17.96
N THR A 75 -0.66 9.29 -17.19
CA THR A 75 0.71 8.76 -17.14
C THR A 75 0.74 7.42 -16.40
N THR A 76 1.61 6.51 -16.83
CA THR A 76 1.82 5.24 -16.14
C THR A 76 3.17 5.21 -15.44
N ALA A 77 3.23 4.54 -14.30
CA ALA A 77 4.49 4.32 -13.58
C ALA A 77 4.53 2.94 -12.95
N THR A 78 5.74 2.40 -12.84
CA THR A 78 6.01 1.10 -12.20
C THR A 78 7.21 1.21 -11.27
N GLY A 79 7.22 0.40 -10.21
CA GLY A 79 8.34 0.39 -9.28
C GLY A 79 8.36 -0.82 -8.35
N HIS A 80 9.31 -0.74 -7.43
CA HIS A 80 9.60 -1.73 -6.41
C HIS A 80 9.58 -1.05 -5.05
N SER A 81 8.90 -1.66 -4.08
CA SER A 81 8.98 -1.24 -2.68
C SER A 81 9.34 -2.39 -1.77
N THR A 82 10.01 -2.04 -0.68
CA THR A 82 10.31 -2.92 0.43
C THR A 82 9.75 -2.30 1.69
N ASP A 83 8.88 -3.02 2.39
CA ASP A 83 8.13 -2.44 3.50
C ASP A 83 8.43 -3.18 4.81
N ARG A 84 8.42 -2.45 5.92
CA ARG A 84 8.48 -3.02 7.27
C ARG A 84 7.22 -2.71 8.06
N ILE A 85 6.72 -3.72 8.76
CA ILE A 85 5.52 -3.59 9.59
C ILE A 85 5.92 -3.16 11.01
N GLU A 86 5.34 -2.05 11.48
CA GLU A 86 5.35 -1.59 12.85
C GLU A 86 3.95 -1.78 13.47
N ARG A 87 3.88 -2.29 14.69
CA ARG A 87 2.64 -2.36 15.46
C ARG A 87 2.55 -1.17 16.41
N LEU A 88 1.51 -0.36 16.27
CA LEU A 88 1.27 0.80 17.11
C LEU A 88 0.65 0.40 18.46
N ASP A 89 0.74 1.30 19.44
CA ASP A 89 0.23 1.09 20.80
C ASP A 89 -1.29 0.87 20.86
N ASP A 90 -2.02 1.41 19.89
CA ASP A 90 -3.48 1.24 19.74
C ASP A 90 -3.87 -0.07 19.04
N GLY A 91 -2.89 -0.88 18.63
CA GLY A 91 -3.09 -2.17 17.96
C GLY A 91 -3.17 -2.09 16.43
N ARG A 92 -3.16 -0.89 15.84
CA ARG A 92 -3.08 -0.70 14.38
C ARG A 92 -1.70 -1.03 13.86
N LEU A 93 -1.61 -1.29 12.57
CA LEU A 93 -0.36 -1.47 11.85
C LEU A 93 0.06 -0.18 11.14
N ARG A 94 1.37 0.04 11.07
CA ARG A 94 2.00 1.06 10.25
C ARG A 94 3.03 0.40 9.35
N LEU A 95 3.02 0.73 8.07
CA LEU A 95 3.99 0.26 7.09
C LEU A 95 4.98 1.39 6.82
N HIS A 96 6.27 1.07 6.94
CA HIS A 96 7.36 1.94 6.50
C HIS A 96 7.86 1.39 5.18
N GLU A 97 7.59 2.11 4.09
CA GLU A 97 7.90 1.70 2.74
C GLU A 97 9.18 2.42 2.28
N ASP A 98 10.12 1.66 1.73
CA ASP A 98 11.25 2.15 0.95
C ASP A 98 10.97 1.83 -0.52
N TRP A 99 10.64 2.83 -1.34
CA TRP A 99 10.24 2.63 -2.74
C TRP A 99 11.25 3.20 -3.73
N SER A 100 11.30 2.58 -4.91
CA SER A 100 12.07 3.04 -6.06
C SER A 100 11.27 2.85 -7.35
N TRP A 101 11.44 3.80 -8.28
CA TRP A 101 10.81 3.71 -9.59
C TRP A 101 11.65 2.83 -10.53
N ASP A 102 11.00 1.89 -11.20
CA ASP A 102 11.58 1.13 -12.31
C ASP A 102 11.39 1.89 -13.64
N SER A 103 10.32 2.69 -13.76
CA SER A 103 9.95 3.39 -15.00
C SER A 103 10.54 4.78 -15.17
N LYS A 104 11.03 5.40 -14.09
CA LYS A 104 11.62 6.76 -14.07
C LYS A 104 12.70 6.86 -12.99
N PRO A 105 13.58 7.87 -13.01
CA PRO A 105 14.50 8.09 -11.90
C PRO A 105 13.75 8.53 -10.64
N GLY A 106 14.14 7.99 -9.48
CA GLY A 106 13.66 8.44 -8.18
C GLY A 106 13.43 7.29 -7.21
N SER A 107 13.62 7.59 -5.94
CA SER A 107 13.36 6.70 -4.82
C SER A 107 12.98 7.55 -3.62
N GLY A 108 12.25 6.97 -2.68
CA GLY A 108 11.84 7.68 -1.50
C GLY A 108 11.33 6.73 -0.44
N THR A 109 10.86 7.31 0.65
CA THR A 109 10.18 6.58 1.71
C THR A 109 8.76 7.05 1.87
N SER A 110 7.88 6.17 2.29
CA SER A 110 6.52 6.50 2.67
C SER A 110 6.08 5.75 3.91
N VAL A 111 5.07 6.30 4.55
CA VAL A 111 4.46 5.72 5.74
C VAL A 111 2.98 5.57 5.46
N LEU A 112 2.50 4.33 5.57
CA LEU A 112 1.09 4.00 5.52
C LEU A 112 0.63 3.62 6.91
N GLU A 113 -0.56 4.07 7.30
CA GLU A 113 -1.20 3.61 8.53
C GLU A 113 -2.50 2.87 8.23
N GLU A 114 -2.71 1.78 8.95
CA GLU A 114 -3.95 1.02 8.91
C GLU A 114 -5.12 1.91 9.33
N LEU A 115 -6.24 1.84 8.62
CA LEU A 115 -7.48 2.48 9.05
C LEU A 115 -8.19 1.59 10.07
N THR A 116 -8.74 2.20 11.11
CA THR A 116 -9.66 1.52 12.03
C THR A 116 -10.90 1.03 11.27
N ASP A 117 -11.52 -0.06 11.73
CA ASP A 117 -12.74 -0.61 11.15
C ASP A 117 -13.88 0.42 11.03
N GLU A 118 -14.04 1.33 12.00
CA GLU A 118 -15.04 2.39 11.94
C GLU A 118 -14.81 3.36 10.78
N VAL A 119 -13.56 3.80 10.60
CA VAL A 119 -13.17 4.68 9.49
C VAL A 119 -13.31 3.94 8.16
N ARG A 120 -12.90 2.67 8.09
CA ARG A 120 -13.11 1.83 6.90
C ARG A 120 -14.60 1.68 6.56
N ALA A 121 -15.46 1.43 7.53
CA ALA A 121 -16.89 1.21 7.31
C ALA A 121 -17.64 2.51 6.93
N GLY A 122 -17.18 3.66 7.42
CA GLY A 122 -17.72 4.97 7.05
C GLY A 122 -17.24 5.48 5.70
N LEU A 123 -16.16 4.91 5.17
CA LEU A 123 -15.65 5.19 3.84
C LEU A 123 -16.31 4.21 2.87
N ASP A 124 -17.14 4.70 1.93
CA ASP A 124 -17.63 3.91 0.79
C ASP A 124 -16.50 3.68 -0.22
N LEU A 125 -15.50 2.96 0.26
CA LEU A 125 -14.19 2.81 -0.35
C LEU A 125 -13.98 1.39 -0.84
N SER A 126 -15.02 0.56 -0.91
CA SER A 126 -14.91 -0.72 -1.62
C SER A 126 -14.26 -0.46 -2.98
N PRO A 127 -13.24 -1.23 -3.39
CA PRO A 127 -12.69 -1.08 -4.72
C PRO A 127 -13.87 -1.16 -5.69
N GLU A 128 -14.18 -0.03 -6.35
CA GLU A 128 -15.25 -0.01 -7.33
C GLU A 128 -14.89 -1.10 -8.34
N PRO A 129 -15.82 -2.01 -8.68
CA PRO A 129 -15.53 -3.00 -9.70
C PRO A 129 -15.07 -2.25 -10.93
N PHE A 130 -13.92 -2.63 -11.49
CA PHE A 130 -13.41 -2.02 -12.71
C PHE A 130 -14.46 -2.20 -13.81
N ASP A 131 -15.18 -1.12 -14.13
CA ASP A 131 -16.32 -1.16 -15.04
C ASP A 131 -15.91 -1.10 -16.51
N GLY A 132 -14.60 -0.91 -16.77
CA GLY A 132 -13.98 -1.00 -18.09
C GLY A 132 -14.53 0.00 -19.11
N ARG A 133 -15.18 1.08 -18.64
CA ARG A 133 -15.84 2.10 -19.48
C ARG A 133 -15.03 3.39 -19.57
#